data_AF-A0A3G6IVK4-F1
#
_entry.id   AF-A0A3G6IVK4-F1
#
_cell.length_a   1.000
_cell.length_b   1.000
_cell.length_c   1.000
_cell.angle_alpha   90.00
_cell.angle_beta   90.00
_cell.angle_gamma   90.00
#
_symmetry.space_group_name_H-M   'P 1'
#
loop_
_entity.id
_entity.type
_entity.pdbx_description
1 polymer ?
#
loop_
_entity_poly.entity_id
_entity_poly.type
_entity_poly.pdbx_seq_one_letter_code
_entity_poly.pdbx_strand_id
1 'polypeptide(L)'
;MFDQIRNTIPASSRGTLYAVVAALAPALIAWGVLGEEQAAAVVGVLTAVVTLAFAVVHSTSSVRTAIYGVVAAVTAALAVWGYGDPAQWDTILGIVAPALGMGVAAANTPVVEEG
;
A
#
# COMPACT_ATOMS: atom_id res chain seq x y z
N MET A 1 21.90 -6.51 -10.92
CA MET A 1 21.06 -5.30 -10.87
C MET A 1 20.30 -5.20 -9.54
N PHE A 2 19.50 -6.20 -9.14
CA PHE A 2 18.81 -6.19 -7.84
C PHE A 2 19.74 -6.10 -6.63
N ASP A 3 20.94 -6.70 -6.68
CA ASP A 3 21.92 -6.62 -5.58
C ASP A 3 22.49 -5.21 -5.38
N GLN A 4 22.63 -4.43 -6.46
CA GLN A 4 22.99 -3.01 -6.37
C GLN A 4 21.88 -2.20 -5.70
N ILE A 5 20.62 -2.46 -6.04
CA ILE A 5 19.47 -1.78 -5.44
C ILE A 5 19.36 -2.09 -3.93
N ARG A 6 19.59 -3.35 -3.52
CA ARG A 6 19.62 -3.74 -2.09
C ARG A 6 20.76 -3.09 -1.31
N ASN A 7 21.91 -2.88 -1.96
CA ASN A 7 23.03 -2.19 -1.33
C ASN A 7 22.78 -0.68 -1.16
N THR A 8 22.03 -0.05 -2.08
CA THR A 8 21.68 1.38 -1.99
C THR A 8 20.50 1.63 -1.05
N ILE A 9 19.54 0.72 -0.97
CA ILE A 9 18.38 0.80 -0.08
C ILE A 9 18.41 -0.40 0.87
N PRO A 10 19.21 -0.36 1.94
CA PRO A 10 19.28 -1.45 2.89
C PRO A 10 17.96 -1.58 3.66
N ALA A 11 17.64 -2.81 4.10
CA ALA A 11 16.41 -3.13 4.83
C ALA A 11 16.17 -2.23 6.07
N SER A 12 17.24 -1.79 6.74
CA SER A 12 17.19 -0.87 7.88
C SER A 12 16.61 0.50 7.54
N SER A 13 16.66 0.93 6.27
CA SER A 13 16.14 2.23 5.81
C SER A 13 14.62 2.30 5.78
N ARG A 14 13.92 1.16 5.92
CA ARG A 14 12.46 1.09 5.88
C ARG A 14 11.82 1.98 6.95
N GLY A 15 12.34 1.94 8.17
CA GLY A 15 11.86 2.75 9.28
C GLY A 15 12.00 4.25 8.99
N THR A 16 13.16 4.65 8.48
CA THR A 16 13.42 6.05 8.09
C THR A 16 12.49 6.50 6.97
N LEU A 17 12.27 5.68 5.94
CA LEU A 17 11.38 6.03 4.82
C LEU A 17 9.92 6.18 5.29
N TYR A 18 9.44 5.31 6.17
CA TYR A 18 8.11 5.51 6.77
C TYR A 18 8.04 6.75 7.66
N ALA A 19 9.09 7.06 8.43
CA ALA A 19 9.13 8.28 9.23
C ALA A 19 9.08 9.55 8.35
N VAL A 20 9.81 9.56 7.22
CA VAL A 20 9.75 10.64 6.24
C VAL A 20 8.35 10.75 5.65
N VAL A 21 7.75 9.64 5.23
CA VAL A 21 6.38 9.64 4.68
C VAL A 21 5.36 10.13 5.71
N ALA A 22 5.46 9.71 6.96
CA ALA A 22 4.57 10.16 8.04
C ALA A 22 4.69 11.67 8.30
N ALA A 23 5.90 12.24 8.18
CA ALA A 23 6.13 13.66 8.34
C ALA A 23 5.55 14.53 7.20
N LEU A 24 5.21 13.94 6.04
CA LEU A 24 4.65 14.69 4.92
C LEU A 24 3.23 15.21 5.19
N ALA A 25 2.39 14.45 5.90
CA ALA A 25 1.03 14.90 6.21
C ALA A 25 1.01 16.24 6.97
N PRO A 26 1.64 16.37 8.15
CA PRO A 26 1.65 17.65 8.87
C PRO A 26 2.35 18.77 8.08
N ALA A 27 3.38 18.46 7.28
CA ALA A 27 4.06 19.46 6.46
C ALA A 27 3.16 20.03 5.35
N LEU A 28 2.45 19.16 4.61
CA LEU A 28 1.52 19.55 3.54
C LEU A 28 0.34 20.35 4.07
N ILE A 29 -0.17 19.99 5.25
CA ILE A 29 -1.23 20.73 5.95
C ILE A 29 -0.71 22.10 6.40
N ALA A 30 0.46 22.16 7.04
CA ALA A 30 1.05 23.40 7.54
C ALA A 30 1.36 24.41 6.42
N TRP A 31 1.73 23.94 5.23
CA TRP A 31 1.92 24.79 4.05
C TRP A 31 0.63 25.16 3.32
N GLY A 32 -0.54 24.68 3.79
CA GLY A 32 -1.83 24.94 3.16
C GLY A 32 -2.00 24.32 1.78
N VAL A 33 -1.19 23.30 1.45
CA VAL A 33 -1.24 22.62 0.15
C VAL A 33 -2.43 21.67 0.09
N LEU A 34 -2.71 20.97 1.19
CA LEU A 34 -3.78 19.97 1.31
C LEU A 34 -4.53 20.12 2.64
N GLY A 35 -5.81 19.75 2.65
CA GLY A 35 -6.56 19.55 3.89
C GLY A 35 -6.15 18.26 4.61
N GLU A 36 -6.62 18.06 5.85
CA GLU A 36 -6.27 16.90 6.69
C GLU A 36 -6.56 15.57 6.01
N GLU A 37 -7.74 15.45 5.41
CA GLU A 37 -8.20 14.23 4.72
C GLU A 37 -7.33 13.91 3.49
N GLN A 38 -7.03 14.91 2.67
CA GLN A 38 -6.19 14.78 1.48
C GLN A 38 -4.75 14.43 1.86
N ALA A 39 -4.22 15.06 2.91
CA ALA A 39 -2.88 14.78 3.41
C ALA A 39 -2.76 13.33 3.93
N ALA A 40 -3.77 12.85 4.66
CA ALA A 40 -3.85 11.45 5.09
C ALA A 40 -3.90 10.48 3.90
N ALA A 41 -4.68 10.81 2.86
CA ALA A 41 -4.74 10.03 1.64
C ALA A 41 -3.38 9.91 0.93
N VAL A 42 -2.66 11.04 0.75
CA VAL A 42 -1.31 11.04 0.17
C VAL A 42 -0.36 10.17 0.98
N VAL A 43 -0.34 10.33 2.31
CA VAL A 43 0.53 9.54 3.19
C VAL A 43 0.20 8.05 3.12
N GLY A 44 -1.08 7.69 3.02
CA GLY A 44 -1.54 6.32 2.80
C GLY A 44 -0.97 5.71 1.51
N VAL A 45 -1.08 6.42 0.38
CA VAL A 45 -0.52 5.97 -0.90
C VAL A 45 1.00 5.81 -0.83
N LEU A 46 1.71 6.82 -0.32
CA LEU A 46 3.17 6.76 -0.21
C LEU A 46 3.64 5.62 0.68
N THR A 47 2.93 5.34 1.78
CA THR A 47 3.22 4.21 2.67
C THR A 47 3.04 2.87 1.94
N ALA A 48 1.98 2.73 1.15
CA ALA A 48 1.74 1.53 0.33
C ALA A 48 2.84 1.36 -0.73
N VAL A 49 3.27 2.44 -1.38
CA VAL A 49 4.36 2.42 -2.38
C VAL A 49 5.69 2.02 -1.77
N VAL A 50 6.06 2.57 -0.60
CA VAL A 50 7.27 2.15 0.13
C VAL A 50 7.17 0.65 0.46
N THR A 51 6.02 0.21 0.94
CA THR A 51 5.79 -1.21 1.26
C THR A 51 5.97 -2.12 0.05
N LEU A 52 5.44 -1.73 -1.11
CA LEU A 52 5.63 -2.46 -2.36
C LEU A 52 7.09 -2.48 -2.80
N ALA A 53 7.80 -1.34 -2.73
CA ALA A 53 9.22 -1.27 -3.06
C ALA A 53 10.04 -2.24 -2.21
N PHE A 54 9.78 -2.30 -0.89
CA PHE A 54 10.44 -3.25 -0.01
C PHE A 54 10.04 -4.71 -0.30
N ALA A 55 8.76 -4.97 -0.59
CA ALA A 55 8.31 -6.32 -0.95
C ALA A 55 9.01 -6.83 -2.23
N VAL A 56 9.19 -5.98 -3.24
CA VAL A 56 9.88 -6.34 -4.49
C VAL A 56 11.39 -6.50 -4.30
N VAL A 57 12.02 -5.61 -3.54
CA VAL A 57 13.49 -5.59 -3.41
C VAL A 57 14.00 -6.64 -2.41
N HIS A 58 13.27 -6.85 -1.31
CA HIS A 58 13.70 -7.65 -0.17
C HIS A 58 12.88 -8.92 0.06
N SER A 59 11.82 -9.18 -0.73
CA SER A 59 10.93 -10.34 -0.56
C SER A 59 10.33 -10.48 0.84
N THR A 60 10.18 -9.37 1.58
CA THR A 60 9.72 -9.36 2.99
C THR A 60 8.23 -9.65 3.17
N SER A 61 7.45 -9.62 2.07
CA SER A 61 6.01 -9.89 2.05
C SER A 61 5.61 -10.40 0.66
N SER A 62 4.44 -11.04 0.56
CA SER A 62 3.85 -11.41 -0.73
C SER A 62 3.70 -10.14 -1.59
N VAL A 63 4.45 -10.04 -2.68
CA VAL A 63 4.40 -8.91 -3.62
C VAL A 63 2.96 -8.66 -4.10
N ARG A 64 2.15 -9.71 -4.23
CA ARG A 64 0.72 -9.65 -4.56
C ARG A 64 -0.08 -8.85 -3.52
N THR A 65 0.15 -9.10 -2.24
CA THR A 65 -0.50 -8.38 -1.14
C THR A 65 -0.07 -6.91 -1.12
N ALA A 66 1.20 -6.63 -1.41
CA ALA A 66 1.67 -5.25 -1.48
C ALA A 66 1.09 -4.48 -2.68
N ILE A 67 0.93 -5.13 -3.84
CA ILE A 67 0.25 -4.55 -5.01
C ILE A 67 -1.20 -4.23 -4.65
N TYR A 68 -1.91 -5.16 -4.01
CA TYR A 68 -3.28 -4.92 -3.57
C TYR A 68 -3.38 -3.74 -2.60
N GLY A 69 -2.45 -3.65 -1.64
CA GLY A 69 -2.38 -2.52 -0.71
C GLY A 69 -2.19 -1.17 -1.41
N VAL A 70 -1.39 -1.11 -2.49
CA VAL A 70 -1.25 0.10 -3.31
C VAL A 70 -2.56 0.44 -4.00
N VAL A 71 -3.23 -0.54 -4.62
CA VAL A 71 -4.53 -0.30 -5.28
C VAL A 71 -5.56 0.21 -4.28
N ALA A 72 -5.68 -0.42 -3.11
CA ALA A 72 -6.59 0.01 -2.05
C ALA A 72 -6.30 1.44 -1.57
N ALA A 73 -5.03 1.80 -1.39
CA ALA A 73 -4.66 3.16 -1.01
C ALA A 73 -4.98 4.18 -2.10
N VAL A 74 -4.77 3.83 -3.38
CA VAL A 74 -5.09 4.71 -4.52
C VAL A 74 -6.60 4.90 -4.66
N THR A 75 -7.40 3.85 -4.54
CA THR A 75 -8.86 3.98 -4.63
C THR A 75 -9.43 4.82 -3.48
N ALA A 76 -8.91 4.63 -2.26
CA ALA A 76 -9.27 5.48 -1.12
C ALA A 76 -8.87 6.94 -1.36
N ALA A 77 -7.68 7.18 -1.91
CA ALA A 77 -7.25 8.53 -2.29
C ALA A 77 -8.20 9.14 -3.34
N LEU A 78 -8.49 8.43 -4.42
CA LEU A 78 -9.40 8.92 -5.46
C LEU A 78 -10.77 9.34 -4.92
N ALA A 79 -11.32 8.59 -3.96
CA ALA A 79 -12.56 8.96 -3.27
C ALA A 79 -12.46 10.32 -2.54
N VAL A 80 -11.33 10.62 -1.90
CA VAL A 80 -11.09 11.92 -1.22
C VAL A 80 -11.09 13.10 -2.19
N TRP A 81 -10.65 12.91 -3.43
CA TRP A 81 -10.74 13.93 -4.49
C TRP A 81 -12.09 13.92 -5.23
N GLY A 82 -13.06 13.10 -4.79
CA GLY A 82 -14.38 13.00 -5.41
C GLY A 82 -14.41 12.23 -6.72
N TYR A 83 -13.33 11.50 -7.05
CA TYR A 83 -13.33 10.58 -8.18
C TYR A 83 -13.99 9.27 -7.76
N GLY A 84 -15.24 9.07 -8.18
CA GLY A 84 -16.01 7.84 -7.92
C GLY A 84 -16.57 7.74 -6.50
N ASP A 85 -17.59 6.89 -6.34
CA ASP A 85 -18.23 6.58 -5.07
C ASP A 85 -17.51 5.41 -4.35
N PRO A 86 -17.46 5.37 -3.00
CA PRO A 86 -16.96 4.22 -2.24
C PRO A 86 -17.45 2.85 -2.75
N ALA A 87 -18.73 2.74 -3.13
CA ALA A 87 -19.28 1.48 -3.64
C ALA A 87 -18.67 1.05 -4.99
N GLN A 88 -18.29 2.00 -5.84
CA GLN A 88 -17.62 1.72 -7.12
C GLN A 88 -16.19 1.23 -6.87
N TRP A 89 -15.49 1.84 -5.91
CA TRP A 89 -14.15 1.43 -5.53
C TRP A 89 -14.11 0.07 -4.85
N ASP A 90 -15.08 -0.25 -3.98
CA ASP A 90 -15.23 -1.57 -3.39
C ASP A 90 -15.44 -2.66 -4.45
N THR A 91 -16.22 -2.36 -5.49
CA THR A 91 -16.39 -3.27 -6.63
C THR A 91 -15.06 -3.51 -7.35
N ILE A 92 -14.26 -2.46 -7.58
CA ILE A 92 -12.94 -2.59 -8.21
C ILE A 92 -12.00 -3.43 -7.33
N LEU A 93 -11.97 -3.18 -6.02
CA LEU A 93 -11.15 -3.97 -5.10
C LEU A 93 -11.58 -5.44 -5.05
N GLY A 94 -12.89 -5.70 -5.13
CA GLY A 94 -13.46 -7.04 -5.24
C GLY A 94 -13.06 -7.79 -6.52
N ILE A 95 -12.69 -7.09 -7.59
CA ILE A 95 -12.15 -7.69 -8.84
C ILE A 95 -10.63 -7.86 -8.76
N VAL A 96 -9.92 -6.87 -8.21
CA VAL A 96 -8.45 -6.86 -8.15
C VAL A 96 -7.92 -7.95 -7.21
N ALA A 97 -8.56 -8.17 -6.06
CA ALA A 97 -8.16 -9.19 -5.10
C ALA A 97 -8.08 -10.62 -5.71
N PRO A 98 -9.13 -11.13 -6.38
CA PRO A 98 -9.07 -12.42 -7.06
C PRO A 98 -8.15 -12.41 -8.28
N ALA A 99 -8.06 -11.31 -9.03
CA ALA A 99 -7.13 -11.20 -10.16
C ALA A 99 -5.65 -11.35 -9.74
N LEU A 100 -5.31 -10.89 -8.53
CA LEU A 100 -3.99 -11.10 -7.93
C LEU A 100 -3.83 -12.51 -7.31
N GLY A 101 -4.84 -13.37 -7.39
CA GLY A 101 -4.81 -14.73 -6.85
C GLY A 101 -4.95 -14.81 -5.34
N MET A 102 -5.36 -13.73 -4.66
CA MET A 102 -5.47 -13.71 -3.19
C MET A 102 -6.63 -14.59 -2.68
N GLY A 103 -7.69 -14.75 -3.47
CA GLY A 103 -8.81 -15.65 -3.13
C GLY A 103 -8.47 -17.14 -3.25
N VAL A 104 -7.61 -17.52 -4.19
CA VAL A 104 -7.18 -18.93 -4.39
C VAL A 104 -6.21 -19.36 -3.30
N ALA A 105 -5.35 -18.46 -2.81
CA ALA A 105 -4.45 -18.75 -1.70
C ALA A 105 -5.22 -18.98 -0.37
N ALA A 106 -6.25 -18.19 -0.11
CA ALA A 106 -7.11 -18.37 1.07
C ALA A 106 -7.89 -19.70 1.02
N ALA A 107 -8.44 -20.07 -0.15
CA ALA A 107 -9.19 -21.31 -0.32
C ALA A 107 -8.33 -22.59 -0.22
N ASN A 108 -7.00 -22.49 -0.41
CA ASN A 108 -6.08 -23.62 -0.35
C ASN A 108 -5.21 -23.64 0.92
N THR A 109 -5.49 -22.77 1.90
CA THR A 109 -4.83 -22.86 3.20
C THR A 109 -5.51 -24.00 3.97
N PRO A 110 -4.81 -25.10 4.30
CA PRO A 110 -5.42 -26.18 5.05
C PRO A 110 -5.85 -25.63 6.40
N VAL A 111 -7.16 -25.67 6.66
CA VAL A 111 -7.69 -25.53 8.02
C VAL A 111 -7.18 -26.72 8.80
N VAL A 112 -6.30 -26.47 9.78
CA VAL A 112 -5.96 -27.48 10.77
C VAL A 112 -7.23 -27.68 11.58
N GLU A 113 -7.97 -28.76 11.30
CA GLU A 113 -9.01 -29.24 12.20
C GLU A 113 -8.29 -29.73 13.47
N GLU A 114 -8.29 -28.90 14.51
CA GLU A 114 -7.98 -29.36 15.87
C GLU A 114 -9.11 -30.31 16.29
N GLY A 115 -8.80 -31.60 16.33
CA GLY A 115 -9.70 -32.66 16.78
C GLY A 115 -9.88 -32.73 18.29
#